data_AF-A0A503X501-F1
#
_entry.id   AF-A0A503X501-F1
#
_cell.length_a   1.000
_cell.length_b   1.000
_cell.length_c   1.000
_cell.angle_alpha   90.00
_cell.angle_beta   90.00
_cell.angle_gamma   90.00
#
_symmetry.space_group_name_H-M   'P 1'
#
loop_
_entity.id
_entity.type
_entity.pdbx_description
1 polymer ?
#
loop_
_entity_poly.entity_id
_entity_poly.type
_entity_poly.pdbx_seq_one_letter_code
_entity_poly.pdbx_strand_id
1 'polypeptide(L)'
;MRRLIIAAALTGMVTGAHANDIYFYDLIKGSAHAQAWKAALGSAKGVPAWLRYENRFIAEPARTVSIEDKTYSISVLAKQHATNDGQAAVMFNADASHAWAEIQEEGKPDLYLGRPSAAQKNALDQALAE
;
A
#
# COMPACT_ATOMS: atom_id res chain seq x y z
N MET A 1 24.42 36.94 47.29
CA MET A 1 25.27 36.32 46.24
C MET A 1 24.37 35.61 45.25
N ARG A 2 24.16 36.20 44.06
CA ARG A 2 23.36 35.62 42.97
C ARG A 2 24.22 34.58 42.25
N ARG A 3 23.79 33.31 42.19
CA ARG A 3 24.45 32.27 41.38
C ARG A 3 23.51 31.86 40.24
N LEU A 4 24.07 31.95 39.05
CA LEU A 4 23.45 31.81 37.74
C LEU A 4 22.98 30.38 37.45
N ILE A 5 21.80 30.30 36.84
CA ILE A 5 21.22 29.12 36.19
C ILE A 5 21.95 28.92 34.86
N ILE A 6 22.46 27.72 34.59
CA ILE A 6 22.84 27.31 33.23
C ILE A 6 21.91 26.18 32.81
N ALA A 7 20.89 26.55 32.04
CA ALA A 7 20.06 25.61 31.31
C ALA A 7 20.82 25.20 30.05
N ALA A 8 21.24 23.93 29.99
CA ALA A 8 21.80 23.35 28.77
C ALA A 8 20.64 23.00 27.82
N ALA A 9 20.40 23.87 26.84
CA ALA A 9 19.49 23.58 25.73
C ALA A 9 20.16 22.58 24.78
N LEU A 10 19.73 21.32 24.83
CA LEU A 10 20.01 20.32 23.80
C LEU A 10 19.17 20.66 22.56
N THR A 11 19.74 21.39 21.62
CA THR A 11 19.21 21.52 20.26
C THR A 11 19.44 20.19 19.53
N GLY A 12 18.46 19.29 19.63
CA GLY A 12 18.40 18.11 18.77
C GLY A 12 18.25 18.54 17.31
N MET A 13 19.29 18.36 16.52
CA MET A 13 19.22 18.46 15.07
C MET A 13 18.28 17.36 14.58
N VAL A 14 17.08 17.73 14.14
CA VAL A 14 16.23 16.83 13.36
C VAL A 14 16.89 16.73 11.99
N THR A 15 17.76 15.74 11.81
CA THR A 15 18.17 15.33 10.47
C THR A 15 16.94 14.78 9.78
N GLY A 16 16.31 15.60 8.94
CA GLY A 16 15.32 15.15 7.98
C GLY A 16 16.01 14.21 7.00
N ALA A 17 16.04 12.93 7.33
CA ALA A 17 16.36 11.91 6.36
C ALA A 17 15.19 11.88 5.38
N HIS A 18 15.40 12.35 4.15
CA HIS A 18 14.48 12.08 3.05
C HIS A 18 14.53 10.58 2.81
N ALA A 19 13.63 9.84 3.47
CA ALA A 19 13.43 8.44 3.16
C ALA A 19 12.98 8.36 1.70
N ASN A 20 13.62 7.49 0.91
CA ASN A 20 13.13 7.19 -0.43
C ASN A 20 11.70 6.67 -0.35
N ASP A 21 10.86 7.09 -1.29
CA ASP A 21 9.51 6.55 -1.42
C ASP A 21 9.57 5.02 -1.54
N ILE A 22 8.73 4.34 -0.77
CA ILE A 22 8.62 2.89 -0.80
C ILE A 22 7.57 2.52 -1.83
N TYR A 23 7.92 1.73 -2.84
CA TYR A 23 6.96 1.26 -3.84
C TYR A 23 6.44 -0.13 -3.53
N PHE A 24 5.36 -0.54 -4.21
CA PHE A 24 4.87 -1.91 -4.14
C PHE A 24 5.96 -2.95 -4.40
N TYR A 25 6.83 -2.70 -5.39
CA TYR A 25 7.96 -3.59 -5.71
C TYR A 25 8.93 -3.75 -4.54
N ASP A 26 9.12 -2.73 -3.71
CA ASP A 26 9.98 -2.80 -2.54
C ASP A 26 9.35 -3.61 -1.42
N LEU A 27 8.02 -3.49 -1.24
CA LEU A 27 7.28 -4.28 -0.26
C LEU A 27 7.39 -5.77 -0.56
N ILE A 28 7.09 -6.18 -1.81
CA ILE A 28 7.06 -7.61 -2.20
C ILE A 28 8.43 -8.26 -2.38
N LYS A 29 9.54 -7.50 -2.33
CA LYS A 29 10.88 -8.10 -2.13
C LYS A 29 10.96 -8.80 -0.76
N GLY A 30 10.18 -8.36 0.22
CA GLY A 30 10.05 -9.02 1.51
C GLY A 30 9.22 -10.30 1.41
N SER A 31 9.69 -11.39 2.04
CA SER A 31 9.04 -12.70 1.96
C SER A 31 7.59 -12.70 2.47
N ALA A 32 7.29 -11.95 3.53
CA ALA A 32 5.95 -11.87 4.10
C ALA A 32 4.95 -11.20 3.14
N HIS A 33 5.28 -10.01 2.64
CA HIS A 33 4.45 -9.30 1.65
C HIS A 33 4.23 -10.13 0.37
N ALA A 34 5.28 -10.78 -0.15
CA ALA A 34 5.16 -11.65 -1.32
C ALA A 34 4.18 -12.81 -1.08
N GLN A 35 4.24 -13.44 0.10
CA GLN A 35 3.35 -14.53 0.49
C GLN A 35 1.90 -14.06 0.66
N ALA A 36 1.69 -12.95 1.36
CA ALA A 36 0.36 -12.36 1.54
C ALA A 36 -0.26 -11.95 0.20
N TRP A 37 0.54 -11.34 -0.69
CA TRP A 37 0.07 -10.97 -2.03
C TRP A 37 -0.32 -12.21 -2.85
N LYS A 38 0.53 -13.24 -2.85
CA LYS A 38 0.23 -14.52 -3.52
C LYS A 38 -1.05 -15.15 -2.97
N ALA A 39 -1.28 -15.10 -1.66
CA ALA A 39 -2.50 -15.61 -1.04
C ALA A 39 -3.73 -14.81 -1.47
N ALA A 40 -3.64 -13.48 -1.53
CA ALA A 40 -4.72 -12.62 -2.01
C ALA A 40 -5.07 -12.91 -3.48
N LEU A 41 -4.07 -13.02 -4.37
CA LEU A 41 -4.25 -13.40 -5.78
C LEU A 41 -4.94 -14.76 -5.95
N GLY A 42 -4.78 -15.68 -4.98
CA GLY A 42 -5.43 -16.99 -4.96
C GLY A 42 -6.83 -17.00 -4.34
N SER A 43 -7.27 -15.89 -3.73
CA SER A 43 -8.52 -15.83 -2.97
C SER A 43 -9.78 -15.69 -3.83
N ALA A 44 -9.63 -15.32 -5.11
CA ALA A 44 -10.73 -15.17 -6.05
C ALA A 44 -10.38 -15.69 -7.46
N LYS A 45 -11.41 -16.03 -8.23
CA LYS A 45 -11.28 -16.31 -9.66
C LYS A 45 -11.33 -15.00 -10.45
N GLY A 46 -10.85 -15.01 -11.70
CA GLY A 46 -10.96 -13.85 -12.59
C GLY A 46 -9.89 -12.77 -12.40
N VAL A 47 -8.92 -12.98 -11.50
CA VAL A 47 -7.81 -12.05 -11.30
C VAL A 47 -7.02 -11.87 -12.62
N PRO A 48 -6.89 -10.63 -13.14
CA PRO A 48 -6.16 -10.34 -14.36
C PRO A 48 -4.71 -10.85 -14.35
N ALA A 49 -4.21 -11.25 -15.52
CA ALA A 49 -2.85 -11.76 -15.64
C ALA A 49 -1.77 -10.71 -15.37
N TRP A 50 -2.06 -9.42 -15.60
CA TRP A 50 -1.08 -8.34 -15.43
C TRP A 50 -0.68 -8.15 -13.96
N LEU A 51 -1.56 -8.47 -12.99
CA LEU A 51 -1.26 -8.39 -11.55
C LEU A 51 -0.32 -9.49 -11.03
N ARG A 52 -0.04 -10.52 -11.84
CA ARG A 52 0.82 -11.63 -11.44
C ARG A 52 2.30 -11.39 -11.73
N TYR A 53 2.63 -10.38 -12.53
CA TYR A 53 3.98 -10.14 -13.03
C TYR A 53 4.36 -8.67 -12.87
N GLU A 54 5.43 -8.42 -12.13
CA GLU A 54 5.90 -7.07 -11.79
C GLU A 54 6.22 -6.20 -13.02
N ASN A 55 6.57 -6.83 -14.14
CA ASN A 55 6.85 -6.14 -15.41
C ASN A 55 5.59 -5.84 -16.24
N ARG A 56 4.38 -5.92 -15.67
CA ARG A 56 3.11 -5.66 -16.38
C ARG A 56 2.25 -4.60 -15.72
N PHE A 57 2.73 -4.00 -14.65
CA PHE A 57 2.12 -2.84 -14.03
C PHE A 57 3.18 -1.81 -13.67
N ILE A 58 2.74 -0.57 -13.48
CA ILE A 58 3.47 0.49 -12.79
C ILE A 58 2.83 0.68 -11.42
N ALA A 59 3.64 0.95 -10.39
CA ALA A 59 3.16 1.17 -9.03
C ALA A 59 3.39 2.62 -8.61
N GLU A 60 2.41 3.20 -7.93
CA GLU A 60 2.59 4.43 -7.17
C GLU A 60 3.30 4.17 -5.83
N PRO A 61 3.94 5.19 -5.23
CA PRO A 61 4.45 5.09 -3.87
C PRO A 61 3.39 4.54 -2.91
N ALA A 62 3.79 3.58 -2.09
CA ALA A 62 2.97 3.09 -1.01
C ALA A 62 2.80 4.19 0.04
N ARG A 63 1.55 4.46 0.42
CA ARG A 63 1.20 5.38 1.49
C ARG A 63 0.63 4.62 2.67
N THR A 64 0.71 5.24 3.84
CA THR A 64 0.16 4.68 5.07
C THR A 64 -1.28 5.16 5.25
N VAL A 65 -2.20 4.24 5.51
CA VAL A 65 -3.58 4.55 5.89
C VAL A 65 -3.92 3.93 7.25
N SER A 66 -4.77 4.61 8.00
CA SER A 66 -5.24 4.18 9.31
C SER A 66 -6.73 3.85 9.24
N ILE A 67 -7.09 2.63 9.61
CA ILE A 67 -8.48 2.15 9.65
C ILE A 67 -8.70 1.55 11.03
N GLU A 68 -9.60 2.14 11.84
CA GLU A 68 -9.99 1.62 13.16
C GLU A 68 -8.78 1.24 14.05
N ASP A 69 -7.84 2.17 14.24
CA ASP A 69 -6.60 2.00 15.03
C ASP A 69 -5.56 1.02 14.46
N LYS A 70 -5.78 0.48 13.25
CA LYS A 70 -4.80 -0.36 12.55
C LYS A 70 -4.17 0.41 11.39
N THR A 71 -2.88 0.21 11.24
CA THR A 71 -2.09 0.81 10.17
C THR A 71 -1.91 -0.18 9.02
N TYR A 72 -2.06 0.33 7.81
CA TYR A 72 -1.91 -0.42 6.57
C TYR A 72 -1.03 0.37 5.59
N SER A 73 -0.30 -0.34 4.76
CA SER A 73 0.34 0.25 3.57
C SER A 73 -0.56 0.00 2.36
N ILE A 74 -0.86 1.03 1.58
CA ILE A 74 -1.65 0.94 0.34
C ILE A 74 -0.87 1.53 -0.83
N SER A 75 -0.87 0.84 -1.98
CA SER A 75 -0.26 1.30 -3.23
C SER A 75 -1.20 1.02 -4.39
N VAL A 76 -1.25 1.95 -5.35
CA VAL A 76 -2.04 1.81 -6.57
C VAL A 76 -1.14 1.24 -7.67
N LEU A 77 -1.65 0.22 -8.35
CA LEU A 77 -1.04 -0.41 -9.50
C LEU A 77 -1.86 -0.06 -10.73
N ALA A 78 -1.20 0.39 -11.79
CA ALA A 78 -1.82 0.57 -13.09
C ALA A 78 -1.24 -0.40 -14.10
N LYS A 79 -2.09 -0.99 -14.94
CA LYS A 79 -1.67 -1.85 -16.04
C LYS A 79 -0.74 -1.06 -16.96
N GLN A 80 0.43 -1.63 -17.23
CA GLN A 80 1.46 -0.94 -18.01
C GLN A 80 0.94 -0.63 -19.42
N HIS A 81 1.17 0.60 -19.89
CA HIS A 81 0.71 1.15 -21.17
C HIS A 81 -0.82 1.25 -21.35
N ALA A 82 -1.60 1.03 -20.29
CA ALA A 82 -3.06 0.94 -20.36
C ALA A 82 -3.70 1.32 -19.02
N THR A 83 -3.27 2.45 -18.44
CA THR A 83 -3.68 2.89 -17.10
C THR A 83 -5.19 3.02 -16.93
N ASN A 84 -5.92 3.42 -17.99
CA ASN A 84 -7.37 3.55 -17.93
C ASN A 84 -8.12 2.22 -18.14
N ASP A 85 -7.42 1.18 -18.61
CA ASP A 85 -8.04 -0.12 -18.91
C ASP A 85 -7.99 -1.06 -17.69
N GLY A 86 -7.11 -0.77 -16.73
CA GLY A 86 -6.92 -1.62 -15.56
C GLY A 86 -6.09 -0.96 -14.45
N GLN A 87 -6.67 -0.91 -13.27
CA GLN A 87 -6.02 -0.43 -12.04
C GLN A 87 -6.33 -1.37 -10.86
N ALA A 88 -5.49 -1.32 -9.83
CA ALA A 88 -5.74 -2.01 -8.59
C ALA A 88 -5.15 -1.26 -7.41
N ALA A 89 -5.93 -1.06 -6.35
CA ALA A 89 -5.39 -0.67 -5.05
C ALA A 89 -5.01 -1.94 -4.29
N VAL A 90 -3.80 -2.00 -3.75
CA VAL A 90 -3.31 -3.14 -2.96
C VAL A 90 -2.91 -2.66 -1.58
N MET A 91 -3.46 -3.30 -0.55
CA MET A 91 -3.27 -2.95 0.85
C MET A 91 -2.72 -4.13 1.65
N PHE A 92 -1.71 -3.88 2.48
CA PHE A 92 -1.17 -4.85 3.45
C PHE A 92 -1.36 -4.35 4.88
N ASN A 93 -1.56 -5.26 5.82
CA ASN A 93 -1.46 -4.92 7.23
C ASN A 93 0.01 -4.73 7.67
N ALA A 94 0.22 -4.10 8.83
CA ALA A 94 1.55 -3.73 9.32
C ALA A 94 2.57 -4.88 9.44
N ASP A 95 2.12 -6.11 9.73
CA ASP A 95 2.99 -7.29 9.82
C ASP A 95 3.11 -8.08 8.50
N ALA A 96 2.48 -7.58 7.43
CA ALA A 96 2.43 -8.19 6.11
C ALA A 96 1.90 -9.64 6.09
N SER A 97 1.12 -10.04 7.09
CA SER A 97 0.50 -11.38 7.12
C SER A 97 -0.72 -11.48 6.19
N HIS A 98 -1.34 -10.35 5.84
CA HIS A 98 -2.53 -10.30 5.01
C HIS A 98 -2.46 -9.18 3.97
N ALA A 99 -3.05 -9.45 2.81
CA ALA A 99 -3.22 -8.48 1.74
C ALA A 99 -4.67 -8.45 1.27
N TRP A 100 -5.13 -7.27 0.91
CA TRP A 100 -6.42 -7.01 0.28
C TRP A 100 -6.19 -6.19 -0.97
N ALA A 101 -7.08 -6.34 -1.94
CA ALA A 101 -7.05 -5.49 -3.12
C ALA A 101 -8.45 -5.25 -3.65
N GLU A 102 -8.58 -4.14 -4.35
CA GLU A 102 -9.64 -3.90 -5.31
C GLU A 102 -9.00 -3.85 -6.69
N ILE A 103 -9.70 -4.39 -7.69
CA ILE A 103 -9.26 -4.41 -9.08
C ILE A 103 -10.40 -3.87 -9.92
N GLN A 104 -10.11 -2.83 -10.69
CA GLN A 104 -11.02 -2.25 -11.67
C GLN A 104 -10.46 -2.50 -13.06
N GLU A 105 -11.28 -3.04 -13.95
CA GLU A 105 -10.95 -3.22 -15.37
C GLU A 105 -12.12 -2.71 -16.21
N GLU A 106 -11.81 -2.04 -17.33
CA GLU A 106 -12.83 -1.48 -18.21
C GLU A 106 -13.87 -2.55 -18.61
N GLY A 107 -15.15 -2.22 -18.43
CA GLY A 107 -16.27 -3.09 -18.81
C GLY A 107 -16.44 -4.34 -17.93
N LYS A 108 -15.73 -4.44 -16.79
CA LYS A 108 -15.87 -5.54 -15.83
C LYS A 108 -16.35 -5.01 -14.48
N PRO A 109 -17.08 -5.83 -13.70
CA PRO A 109 -17.37 -5.48 -12.31
C PRO A 109 -16.09 -5.49 -11.48
N ASP A 110 -16.05 -4.60 -10.49
CA ASP A 110 -14.93 -4.49 -9.55
C ASP A 110 -14.74 -5.81 -8.79
N LEU A 111 -13.48 -6.19 -8.63
CA LEU A 111 -13.10 -7.45 -7.98
C LEU A 111 -12.31 -7.16 -6.70
N TYR A 112 -12.80 -7.68 -5.58
CA TYR A 112 -12.11 -7.60 -4.30
C TYR A 112 -11.40 -8.89 -3.93
N LEU A 113 -10.16 -8.79 -3.46
CA LEU A 113 -9.32 -9.89 -2.99
C LEU A 113 -9.13 -9.85 -1.48
N GLY A 114 -8.95 -11.02 -0.85
CA GLY A 114 -8.65 -11.12 0.58
C GLY A 114 -9.86 -10.93 1.51
N ARG A 115 -11.08 -10.82 0.96
CA ARG A 115 -12.34 -10.61 1.70
C ARG A 115 -12.28 -9.38 2.65
N PRO A 116 -12.06 -8.17 2.10
CA PRO A 116 -11.93 -6.96 2.92
C PRO A 116 -13.21 -6.65 3.70
N SER A 117 -13.05 -6.05 4.88
CA SER A 117 -14.15 -5.45 5.64
C SER A 117 -14.74 -4.24 4.90
N ALA A 118 -15.88 -3.72 5.37
CA ALA A 118 -16.48 -2.52 4.78
C ALA A 118 -15.54 -1.30 4.83
N ALA A 119 -14.84 -1.10 5.94
CA ALA A 119 -13.89 0.01 6.07
C ALA A 119 -12.65 -0.18 5.18
N GLN A 120 -12.18 -1.41 5.02
CA GLN A 120 -11.08 -1.74 4.11
C GLN A 120 -11.47 -1.57 2.64
N LYS A 121 -12.71 -1.93 2.26
CA LYS A 121 -13.26 -1.66 0.93
C LYS A 121 -13.24 -0.17 0.64
N ASN A 122 -13.82 0.64 1.54
CA ASN A 122 -13.86 2.09 1.36
C ASN A 122 -12.45 2.71 1.19
N ALA A 123 -11.45 2.21 1.91
CA ALA A 123 -10.07 2.67 1.75
C ALA A 123 -9.45 2.28 0.40
N LEU A 124 -9.79 1.11 -0.13
CA LEU A 124 -9.36 0.66 -1.47
C LEU A 124 -10.06 1.50 -2.56
N ASP A 125 -11.38 1.68 -2.43
CA ASP A 125 -12.22 2.44 -3.37
C ASP A 125 -11.72 3.89 -3.45
N GLN A 126 -11.47 4.51 -2.29
CA GLN A 126 -10.92 5.86 -2.21
C GLN A 126 -9.55 5.94 -2.87
N ALA A 127 -8.71 4.90 -2.72
CA ALA A 127 -7.37 4.92 -3.27
C ALA A 127 -7.33 4.92 -4.81
N LEU A 128 -8.37 4.38 -5.47
CA LEU A 128 -8.53 4.40 -6.92
C LEU A 128 -9.27 5.64 -7.45
N ALA A 129 -9.87 6.44 -6.57
CA ALA A 129 -10.63 7.63 -6.94
C ALA A 129 -9.84 8.95 -6.82
N GLU A 130 -8.61 8.90 -6.30
CA GLU A 130 -7.68 10.04 -6.19
C GLU A 130 -7.07 10.42 -7.54
#